data_AF-A0A1I7VG99-F1
#
_entry.id   AF-A0A1I7VG99-F1
#
_cell.length_a   1.000
_cell.length_b   1.000
_cell.length_c   1.000
_cell.angle_alpha   90.00
_cell.angle_beta   90.00
_cell.angle_gamma   90.00
#
_symmetry.space_group_name_H-M   'P 1'
#
loop_
_entity.id
_entity.type
_entity.pdbx_description
1 polymer ?
#
loop_
_entity_poly.entity_id
_entity_poly.type
_entity_poly.pdbx_seq_one_letter_code
_entity_poly.pdbx_strand_id
1 'polypeptide(L)'
;MDPWIQSEEQQKFSLENKESREEKFEWNQEKVDYSDAPAKLHLLACWLDDTSVRTFHMIVHTIDDTVALVESTRGFRKQLFLKRNKLPFIKKDVRQFYRSNEMRPGLWVEVYTRPMFIFSCEGPETRNFLKRFGPIDFEDYEKALMDGPPSEGSGNIPPQMKFIAVMEGGKGLFEDIKFLVTFHVSKEKLDIAEAVKGPKWCLGRTFLKGINCSRYGLVL
;
A
#
# COMPACT_ATOMS: atom_id res chain seq x y z
N MET A 1 22.49 59.15 -21.00
CA MET A 1 22.10 59.16 -19.58
C MET A 1 21.10 58.05 -19.42
N ASP A 2 21.57 56.94 -18.86
CA ASP A 2 20.89 55.65 -18.81
C ASP A 2 19.70 55.64 -17.84
N PRO A 3 18.52 55.13 -18.26
CA PRO A 3 17.44 54.75 -17.35
C PRO A 3 17.63 53.28 -16.96
N TRP A 4 18.59 53.02 -16.09
CA TRP A 4 18.61 51.81 -15.26
C TRP A 4 18.17 52.24 -13.86
N ILE A 5 17.48 51.36 -13.14
CA ILE A 5 16.78 51.57 -11.86
C ILE A 5 15.31 51.96 -12.04
N GLN A 6 14.49 51.04 -12.57
CA GLN A 6 13.05 50.98 -12.24
C GLN A 6 12.37 49.64 -12.57
N SER A 7 13.11 48.53 -12.66
CA SER A 7 12.56 47.21 -13.02
C SER A 7 12.82 46.08 -12.02
N GLU A 8 13.16 46.38 -10.76
CA GLU A 8 13.42 45.33 -9.75
C GLU A 8 12.43 45.28 -8.58
N GLU A 9 11.52 46.24 -8.43
CA GLU A 9 10.55 46.27 -7.31
C GLU A 9 9.12 45.88 -7.67
N GLN A 10 8.81 45.67 -8.96
CA GLN A 10 7.50 45.14 -9.39
C GLN A 10 7.50 43.65 -9.76
N GLN A 11 8.63 42.96 -9.63
CA GLN A 11 8.72 41.50 -9.79
C GLN A 11 8.77 40.71 -8.47
N LYS A 12 8.65 41.40 -7.32
CA LYS A 12 8.72 40.76 -5.99
C LYS A 12 7.39 40.68 -5.23
N PHE A 13 6.29 41.08 -5.84
CA PHE A 13 4.96 41.13 -5.18
C PHE A 13 3.89 40.21 -5.79
N SER A 14 4.29 39.22 -6.60
CA SER A 14 3.36 38.29 -7.26
C SER A 14 3.77 36.82 -7.22
N LEU A 15 4.73 36.45 -6.36
CA LEU A 15 5.14 35.06 -6.12
C LEU A 15 4.74 34.53 -4.72
N GLU A 16 4.08 35.35 -3.90
CA GLU A 16 3.41 34.88 -2.67
C GLU A 16 1.92 34.71 -2.94
N ASN A 17 1.53 33.53 -3.42
CA ASN A 17 0.20 32.89 -3.31
C ASN A 17 -0.08 32.04 -4.53
N LYS A 18 0.53 30.85 -4.58
CA LYS A 18 -0.01 29.62 -5.18
C LYS A 18 1.08 28.54 -5.15
N GLU A 19 1.53 28.18 -3.97
CA GLU A 19 1.94 26.80 -3.74
C GLU A 19 0.97 26.22 -2.72
N SER A 20 0.20 25.29 -3.27
CA SER A 20 -0.74 24.43 -2.58
C SER A 20 -0.11 23.86 -1.33
N ARG A 21 -0.82 24.08 -0.23
CA ARG A 21 -0.67 23.47 1.07
C ARG A 21 -0.85 21.96 0.96
N GLU A 22 0.14 21.28 0.40
CA GLU A 22 0.38 19.86 0.63
C GLU A 22 1.09 19.78 1.98
N GLU A 23 0.32 19.51 3.03
CA GLU A 23 0.85 19.12 4.34
C GLU A 23 1.60 17.79 4.15
N LYS A 24 2.87 17.88 3.76
CA LYS A 24 3.85 16.81 3.94
C LYS A 24 3.90 16.49 5.43
N PHE A 25 3.18 15.43 5.83
CA PHE A 25 3.40 14.76 7.11
C PHE A 25 4.75 14.03 7.05
N GLU A 26 5.84 14.80 7.06
CA GLU A 26 7.16 14.29 7.41
C GLU A 26 7.13 13.96 8.91
N TRP A 27 7.03 12.67 9.23
CA TRP A 27 7.25 12.19 10.59
C TRP A 27 8.70 12.51 10.99
N ASN A 28 8.89 13.62 11.69
CA ASN A 28 10.09 13.84 12.49
C ASN A 28 10.22 12.65 13.43
N GLN A 29 11.23 11.79 13.19
CA GLN A 29 11.59 10.70 14.08
C GLN A 29 12.25 11.27 15.35
N GLU A 30 11.48 12.02 16.15
CA GLU A 30 11.83 12.13 17.55
C GLU A 30 11.79 10.72 18.14
N LYS A 31 12.85 10.33 18.85
CA LYS A 31 12.89 9.04 19.56
C LYS A 31 11.79 9.05 20.61
N VAL A 32 10.64 8.47 20.23
CA VAL A 32 9.49 8.32 21.11
C VAL A 32 9.88 7.40 22.26
N ASP A 33 9.78 7.91 23.49
CA ASP A 33 9.99 7.12 24.70
C ASP A 33 8.84 6.10 24.85
N TYR A 34 9.20 4.83 24.81
CA TYR A 34 8.30 3.68 24.91
C TYR A 34 8.55 2.87 26.19
N SER A 35 9.33 3.42 27.13
CA SER A 35 9.74 2.72 28.36
C SER A 35 8.57 2.36 29.28
N ASP A 36 7.48 3.12 29.25
CA ASP A 36 6.27 2.87 30.03
C ASP A 36 5.13 2.22 29.22
N ALA A 37 5.45 1.65 28.05
CA ALA A 37 4.48 0.95 27.24
C ALA A 37 3.88 -0.26 27.98
N PRO A 38 2.57 -0.49 27.90
CA PRO A 38 1.96 -1.70 28.45
C PRO A 38 2.54 -2.93 27.74
N ALA A 39 2.50 -4.10 28.39
CA ALA A 39 3.04 -5.35 27.81
C ALA A 39 2.34 -5.76 26.51
N LYS A 40 1.10 -5.28 26.30
CA LYS A 40 0.30 -5.49 25.10
C LYS A 40 -0.44 -4.20 24.74
N LEU A 41 -0.44 -3.86 23.46
CA LEU A 41 -1.34 -2.86 22.90
C LEU A 41 -2.51 -3.57 22.23
N HIS A 42 -3.71 -3.15 22.57
CA HIS A 42 -4.96 -3.67 22.02
C HIS A 42 -5.51 -2.69 20.97
N LEU A 43 -5.29 -3.00 19.71
CA LEU A 43 -5.65 -2.19 18.55
C LEU A 43 -6.84 -2.80 17.81
N LEU A 44 -7.59 -1.94 17.12
CA LEU A 44 -8.68 -2.33 16.23
C LEU A 44 -8.27 -2.03 14.79
N ALA A 45 -8.30 -3.05 13.95
CA ALA A 45 -7.95 -2.97 12.55
C ALA A 45 -9.09 -3.45 11.66
N CYS A 46 -9.16 -2.92 10.45
CA CYS A 46 -10.13 -3.31 9.46
C CYS A 46 -9.48 -3.52 8.10
N TRP A 47 -10.12 -4.33 7.26
CA TRP A 47 -9.70 -4.60 5.91
C TRP A 47 -10.93 -4.80 5.03
N LEU A 48 -10.88 -4.23 3.82
CA LEU A 48 -11.93 -4.38 2.81
C LEU A 48 -11.67 -5.66 1.99
N ASP A 49 -12.48 -6.69 2.23
CA ASP A 49 -12.49 -7.97 1.52
C ASP A 49 -13.56 -7.91 0.42
N ASP A 50 -13.13 -7.51 -0.79
CA ASP A 50 -13.97 -7.11 -1.91
C ASP A 50 -14.99 -6.01 -1.54
N THR A 51 -16.19 -6.41 -1.13
CA THR A 51 -17.29 -5.51 -0.75
C THR A 51 -17.60 -5.56 0.74
N SER A 52 -16.94 -6.43 1.49
CA SER A 52 -17.22 -6.68 2.91
C SER A 52 -16.10 -6.15 3.79
N VAL A 53 -16.45 -5.30 4.75
CA VAL A 53 -15.50 -4.84 5.77
C VAL A 53 -15.32 -5.94 6.82
N ARG A 54 -14.09 -6.39 6.97
CA ARG A 54 -13.68 -7.33 8.03
C ARG A 54 -12.96 -6.58 9.11
N THR A 55 -13.29 -6.87 10.37
CA THR A 55 -12.73 -6.21 11.54
C THR A 55 -11.95 -7.20 12.39
N PHE A 56 -10.88 -6.70 13.01
CA PHE A 56 -9.90 -7.50 13.73
C PHE A 56 -9.50 -6.81 15.02
N HIS A 57 -9.40 -7.59 16.08
CA HIS A 57 -8.68 -7.21 17.29
C HIS A 57 -7.20 -7.59 17.08
N MET A 58 -6.36 -6.58 16.95
CA MET A 58 -4.92 -6.68 16.82
C MET A 58 -4.26 -6.53 18.19
N ILE A 59 -3.48 -7.54 18.59
CA ILE A 59 -2.75 -7.54 19.86
C ILE A 59 -1.27 -7.43 19.52
N VAL A 60 -0.67 -6.29 19.84
CA VAL A 60 0.76 -6.03 19.64
C VAL A 60 1.48 -6.28 20.96
N HIS A 61 2.39 -7.25 20.98
CA HIS A 61 3.23 -7.55 22.12
C HIS A 61 4.48 -6.65 22.08
N THR A 62 4.58 -5.72 23.02
CA THR A 62 5.64 -4.69 23.03
C THR A 62 7.01 -5.23 23.41
N ILE A 63 7.04 -6.36 24.12
CA ILE A 63 8.28 -7.01 24.56
C ILE A 63 9.09 -7.58 23.36
N ASP A 64 8.40 -8.08 22.33
CA ASP A 64 9.04 -8.80 21.22
C ASP A 64 8.57 -8.37 19.82
N ASP A 65 7.80 -7.29 19.73
CA ASP A 65 7.23 -6.73 18.49
C ASP A 65 6.40 -7.73 17.68
N THR A 66 5.81 -8.71 18.34
CA THR A 66 4.96 -9.70 17.66
C THR A 66 3.49 -9.29 17.69
N VAL A 67 2.76 -9.65 16.65
CA VAL A 67 1.35 -9.30 16.48
C VAL A 67 0.51 -10.57 16.35
N ALA A 68 -0.60 -10.58 17.06
CA ALA A 68 -1.68 -11.54 16.87
C ALA A 68 -2.93 -10.83 16.37
N LEU A 69 -3.70 -11.48 15.50
CA LEU A 69 -4.98 -10.97 15.00
C LEU A 69 -6.07 -11.97 15.30
N VAL A 70 -7.14 -11.49 15.91
CA VAL A 70 -8.38 -12.23 16.14
C VAL A 70 -9.48 -11.53 15.38
N GLU A 71 -10.16 -12.24 14.50
CA GLU A 71 -11.24 -11.67 13.70
C GLU A 71 -12.46 -11.36 14.57
N SER A 72 -12.90 -10.11 14.58
CA SER A 72 -14.07 -9.63 15.30
C SER A 72 -15.28 -9.38 14.39
N THR A 73 -15.14 -9.61 13.07
CA THR A 73 -16.24 -9.56 12.10
C THR A 73 -17.44 -10.38 12.58
N ARG A 74 -18.64 -9.80 12.51
CA ARG A 74 -19.87 -10.47 12.95
C ARG A 74 -20.06 -11.76 12.13
N GLY A 75 -20.23 -12.88 12.83
CA GLY A 75 -20.36 -14.21 12.21
C GLY A 75 -19.11 -15.08 12.30
N PHE A 76 -17.92 -14.52 12.53
CA PHE A 76 -16.64 -15.24 12.49
C PHE A 76 -16.13 -15.75 13.86
N ARG A 77 -17.02 -15.84 14.87
CA ARG A 77 -16.79 -16.48 16.19
C ARG A 77 -15.43 -16.19 16.87
N LYS A 78 -14.84 -15.00 16.70
CA LYS A 78 -13.53 -14.66 17.28
C LYS A 78 -12.41 -15.63 16.85
N GLN A 79 -12.42 -16.05 15.58
CA GLN A 79 -11.40 -16.94 15.05
C GLN A 79 -10.02 -16.28 15.09
N LEU A 80 -8.99 -17.05 15.47
CA LEU A 80 -7.61 -16.62 15.35
C LEU A 80 -7.24 -16.52 13.86
N PHE A 81 -6.96 -15.30 13.41
CA PHE A 81 -6.59 -15.00 12.02
C PHE A 81 -5.07 -15.05 11.83
N LEU A 82 -4.31 -14.48 12.77
CA LEU A 82 -2.86 -14.53 12.78
C LEU A 82 -2.35 -14.90 14.16
N LYS A 83 -1.55 -15.97 14.21
CA LYS A 83 -0.84 -16.38 15.43
C LYS A 83 0.47 -15.58 15.54
N ARG A 84 0.62 -14.86 16.66
CA ARG A 84 1.81 -14.17 17.16
C ARG A 84 3.03 -14.24 16.22
N ASN A 85 3.16 -13.26 15.32
CA ASN A 85 4.22 -13.20 14.32
C ASN A 85 4.78 -11.78 14.22
N LYS A 86 6.05 -11.63 13.84
CA LYS A 86 6.59 -10.32 13.49
C LYS A 86 6.09 -9.95 12.11
N LEU A 87 5.35 -8.86 12.01
CA LEU A 87 4.77 -8.44 10.74
C LEU A 87 5.86 -7.85 9.84
N PRO A 88 6.15 -8.48 8.69
CA PRO A 88 7.12 -7.94 7.75
C PRO A 88 6.49 -6.84 6.90
N PHE A 89 7.30 -5.87 6.50
CA PHE A 89 6.97 -4.92 5.44
C PHE A 89 8.20 -4.69 4.56
N ILE A 90 7.98 -4.19 3.34
CA ILE A 90 9.07 -3.89 2.41
C ILE A 90 9.28 -2.37 2.41
N LYS A 91 10.50 -1.94 2.67
CA LYS A 91 10.89 -0.52 2.57
C LYS A 91 12.17 -0.44 1.75
N LYS A 92 12.12 0.26 0.61
CA LYS A 92 13.26 0.40 -0.32
C LYS A 92 13.88 -0.96 -0.70
N ASP A 93 13.03 -1.92 -1.10
CA ASP A 93 13.42 -3.29 -1.48
C ASP A 93 14.06 -4.14 -0.37
N VAL A 94 14.06 -3.67 0.88
CA VAL A 94 14.57 -4.41 2.04
C VAL A 94 13.40 -4.84 2.91
N ARG A 95 13.37 -6.14 3.25
CA ARG A 95 12.43 -6.67 4.22
C ARG A 95 12.77 -6.17 5.62
N GLN A 96 11.84 -5.46 6.22
CA GLN A 96 11.89 -4.98 7.60
C GLN A 96 10.71 -5.55 8.39
N PHE A 97 10.67 -5.30 9.69
CA PHE A 97 9.59 -5.73 10.57
C PHE A 97 9.07 -4.53 11.33
N TYR A 98 7.75 -4.41 11.43
CA TYR A 98 7.14 -3.35 12.22
C TYR A 98 7.58 -3.47 13.68
N ARG A 99 7.82 -2.32 14.29
CA ARG A 99 8.09 -2.19 15.71
C ARG A 99 6.83 -1.76 16.44
N SER A 100 6.72 -2.15 17.69
CA SER A 100 5.57 -1.81 18.53
C SER A 100 5.37 -0.30 18.73
N ASN A 101 6.42 0.51 18.56
CA ASN A 101 6.35 1.98 18.57
C ASN A 101 5.91 2.63 17.25
N GLU A 102 5.81 1.84 16.18
CA GLU A 102 5.29 2.29 14.89
C GLU A 102 3.79 2.00 14.77
N MET A 103 3.28 1.01 15.50
CA MET A 103 1.88 0.54 15.41
C MET A 103 0.93 1.38 16.26
N ARG A 104 0.07 2.15 15.58
CA ARG A 104 -0.93 3.02 16.19
C ARG A 104 -2.15 3.23 15.27
N PRO A 105 -3.28 3.70 15.80
CA PRO A 105 -4.40 4.14 14.97
C PRO A 105 -3.98 5.19 13.94
N GLY A 106 -4.59 5.14 12.75
CA GLY A 106 -4.25 5.96 11.58
C GLY A 106 -3.21 5.33 10.65
N LEU A 107 -2.61 4.19 11.02
CA LEU A 107 -1.60 3.52 10.20
C LEU A 107 -2.22 2.43 9.31
N TRP A 108 -1.74 2.37 8.07
CA TRP A 108 -1.90 1.20 7.20
C TRP A 108 -0.78 0.20 7.44
N VAL A 109 -1.16 -1.05 7.72
CA VAL A 109 -0.22 -2.16 7.90
C VAL A 109 -0.49 -3.26 6.90
N GLU A 110 0.57 -3.78 6.29
CA GLU A 110 0.45 -4.92 5.39
C GLU A 110 0.57 -6.23 6.18
N VAL A 111 -0.51 -7.01 6.18
CA VAL A 111 -0.55 -8.34 6.81
C VAL A 111 -0.61 -9.40 5.73
N TYR A 112 0.56 -9.90 5.31
CA TYR A 112 0.71 -10.93 4.27
C TYR A 112 -0.17 -10.65 3.04
N THR A 113 0.08 -9.50 2.38
CA THR A 113 -0.65 -8.97 1.20
C THR A 113 -2.04 -8.40 1.46
N ARG A 114 -2.46 -8.25 2.73
CA ARG A 114 -3.73 -7.62 3.08
C ARG A 114 -3.46 -6.24 3.67
N PRO A 115 -3.84 -5.13 3.00
CA PRO A 115 -3.72 -3.80 3.56
C PRO A 115 -4.79 -3.63 4.64
N MET A 116 -4.37 -3.59 5.90
CA MET A 116 -5.26 -3.38 7.03
C MET A 116 -5.06 -1.96 7.56
N PHE A 117 -6.15 -1.25 7.81
CA PHE A 117 -6.13 0.06 8.44
C PHE A 117 -6.39 -0.08 9.94
N ILE A 118 -5.51 0.47 10.77
CA ILE A 118 -5.71 0.51 12.22
C ILE A 118 -6.56 1.75 12.52
N PHE A 119 -7.81 1.57 12.93
CA PHE A 119 -8.75 2.68 13.07
C PHE A 119 -8.99 3.10 14.53
N SER A 120 -8.77 2.21 15.50
CA SER A 120 -8.99 2.54 16.91
C SER A 120 -8.18 1.62 17.83
N CYS A 121 -8.38 1.73 19.14
CA CYS A 121 -7.80 0.87 20.17
C CYS A 121 -8.78 0.61 21.32
N GLU A 122 -8.55 -0.48 22.05
CA GLU A 122 -9.34 -0.94 23.18
C GLU A 122 -8.51 -0.97 24.47
N GLY A 123 -9.22 -0.91 25.60
CA GLY A 123 -8.62 -0.96 26.92
C GLY A 123 -8.09 0.42 27.39
N PRO A 124 -8.30 0.77 28.67
CA PRO A 124 -7.88 2.07 29.20
C PRO A 124 -6.36 2.25 29.17
N GLU A 125 -5.59 1.18 29.38
CA GLU A 125 -4.12 1.20 29.35
C GLU A 125 -3.60 1.59 27.96
N THR A 126 -4.00 0.85 26.91
CA THR A 126 -3.62 1.15 25.52
C THR A 126 -4.04 2.57 25.13
N ARG A 127 -5.28 2.96 25.43
CA ARG A 127 -5.82 4.28 25.09
C ARG A 127 -5.04 5.40 25.75
N ASN A 128 -4.77 5.30 27.06
CA ASN A 128 -4.05 6.33 27.81
C ASN A 128 -2.60 6.46 27.35
N PHE A 129 -1.97 5.35 26.98
CA PHE A 129 -0.61 5.34 26.45
C PHE A 129 -0.56 5.96 25.03
N LEU A 130 -1.40 5.50 24.10
CA LEU A 130 -1.34 5.93 22.69
C LEU A 130 -1.80 7.36 22.45
N LYS A 131 -2.70 7.91 23.29
CA LYS A 131 -3.15 9.32 23.21
C LYS A 131 -2.00 10.33 23.24
N ARG A 132 -0.86 9.95 23.82
CA ARG A 132 0.34 10.79 23.91
C ARG A 132 1.02 10.99 22.56
N PHE A 133 0.77 10.11 21.60
CA PHE A 133 1.44 10.08 20.30
C PHE A 133 0.55 10.51 19.13
N GLY A 134 -0.72 10.87 19.40
CA GLY A 134 -1.64 11.40 18.40
C GLY A 134 -3.08 10.93 18.58
N PRO A 135 -3.92 11.15 17.55
CA PRO A 135 -5.30 10.66 17.52
C PRO A 135 -5.36 9.14 17.63
N ILE A 136 -6.34 8.64 18.38
CA ILE A 136 -6.50 7.20 18.63
C ILE A 136 -7.83 6.61 18.16
N ASP A 137 -8.72 7.46 17.63
CA ASP A 137 -10.06 7.09 17.18
C ASP A 137 -10.30 7.75 15.81
N PHE A 138 -10.45 6.93 14.78
CA PHE A 138 -10.69 7.35 13.39
C PHE A 138 -12.08 6.90 12.98
N GLU A 139 -13.08 7.75 13.19
CA GLU A 139 -14.49 7.46 12.90
C GLU A 139 -14.73 7.29 11.38
N ASP A 140 -13.99 8.02 10.55
CA ASP A 140 -14.07 7.98 9.08
C ASP A 140 -13.29 6.81 8.44
N TYR A 141 -13.06 5.71 9.17
CA TYR A 141 -12.27 4.59 8.68
C TYR A 141 -12.90 3.92 7.45
N GLU A 142 -14.22 3.96 7.30
CA GLU A 142 -14.91 3.44 6.12
C GLU A 142 -14.47 4.18 4.86
N LYS A 143 -14.35 5.51 4.93
CA LYS A 143 -13.83 6.31 3.83
C LYS A 143 -12.37 5.96 3.54
N ALA A 144 -11.54 5.84 4.59
CA ALA A 144 -10.15 5.43 4.43
C ALA A 144 -10.03 4.07 3.73
N LEU A 145 -10.88 3.09 4.07
CA LEU A 145 -10.89 1.78 3.41
C LEU A 145 -11.21 1.87 1.92
N MET A 146 -12.13 2.75 1.52
CA MET A 146 -12.50 2.96 0.13
C MET A 146 -11.42 3.69 -0.66
N ASP A 147 -10.75 4.66 -0.03
CA ASP A 147 -9.64 5.41 -0.63
C ASP A 147 -8.37 4.53 -0.74
N GLY A 148 -8.25 3.52 0.14
CA GLY A 148 -7.13 2.60 0.21
C GLY A 148 -5.89 3.19 0.90
N PRO A 149 -4.80 2.40 1.03
CA PRO A 149 -3.55 2.91 1.56
C PRO A 149 -3.02 4.03 0.65
N PRO A 150 -2.43 5.10 1.23
CA PRO A 150 -1.82 6.16 0.44
C PRO A 150 -0.75 5.55 -0.46
N SER A 151 -0.71 5.99 -1.71
CA SER A 151 0.33 5.56 -2.64
C SER A 151 1.69 6.02 -2.10
N GLU A 152 2.52 5.08 -1.66
CA GLU A 152 3.92 5.37 -1.41
C GLU A 152 4.50 5.88 -2.73
N GLY A 153 4.86 7.17 -2.77
CA GLY A 153 5.28 7.87 -3.98
C GLY A 153 6.23 7.02 -4.80
N SER A 154 5.74 6.54 -5.95
CA SER A 154 6.43 5.76 -6.97
C SER A 154 7.65 4.98 -6.46
N GLY A 155 7.45 4.02 -5.56
CA GLY A 155 8.46 3.01 -5.26
C GLY A 155 8.62 2.10 -6.48
N ASN A 156 9.58 2.41 -7.36
CA ASN A 156 10.09 1.60 -8.47
C ASN A 156 9.11 0.57 -9.05
N ILE A 157 7.88 0.99 -9.38
CA ILE A 157 6.97 0.12 -10.13
C ILE A 157 7.65 -0.08 -11.47
N PRO A 158 8.03 -1.33 -11.84
CA PRO A 158 8.71 -1.55 -13.09
C PRO A 158 7.80 -1.04 -14.20
N PRO A 159 8.29 -0.21 -15.14
CA PRO A 159 7.44 0.39 -16.17
C PRO A 159 6.74 -0.68 -17.01
N GLN A 160 7.30 -1.89 -17.04
CA GLN A 160 6.76 -3.06 -17.70
C GLN A 160 6.98 -4.32 -16.86
N MET A 161 5.97 -5.19 -16.79
CA MET A 161 6.10 -6.57 -16.34
C MET A 161 6.02 -7.51 -17.54
N LYS A 162 6.86 -8.55 -17.58
CA LYS A 162 6.92 -9.51 -18.69
C LYS A 162 6.65 -10.93 -18.20
N PHE A 163 5.78 -11.63 -18.90
CA PHE A 163 5.39 -13.01 -18.60
C PHE A 163 5.55 -13.88 -19.84
N ILE A 164 5.93 -15.14 -19.65
CA ILE A 164 5.84 -16.16 -20.70
C ILE A 164 4.54 -16.92 -20.50
N ALA A 165 3.68 -16.90 -21.51
CA ALA A 165 2.39 -17.56 -21.51
C ALA A 165 2.33 -18.64 -22.60
N VAL A 166 1.43 -19.61 -22.41
CA VAL A 166 1.05 -20.63 -23.40
C VAL A 166 -0.46 -20.56 -23.54
N MET A 167 -0.98 -20.71 -24.76
CA MET A 167 -2.42 -20.63 -25.02
C MET A 167 -3.09 -21.96 -24.73
N GLU A 168 -3.96 -22.00 -23.73
CA GLU A 168 -4.81 -23.16 -23.45
C GLU A 168 -5.92 -23.26 -24.53
N GLY A 169 -6.18 -24.47 -25.05
CA GLY A 169 -7.14 -24.70 -26.14
C GLY A 169 -6.60 -24.43 -27.54
N GLY A 170 -5.35 -23.96 -27.70
CA GLY A 170 -4.72 -23.67 -28.98
C GLY A 170 -4.19 -24.88 -29.77
N LYS A 171 -4.71 -26.10 -29.53
CA LYS A 171 -4.23 -27.33 -30.18
C LYS A 171 -4.23 -27.18 -31.71
N GLY A 172 -3.16 -27.65 -32.35
CA GLY A 172 -2.91 -27.53 -33.79
C GLY A 172 -2.33 -26.18 -34.24
N LEU A 173 -2.91 -25.03 -33.87
CA LEU A 173 -2.49 -23.72 -34.40
C LEU A 173 -1.42 -23.02 -33.55
N PHE A 174 -1.48 -23.15 -32.22
CA PHE A 174 -0.62 -22.43 -31.28
C PHE A 174 0.04 -23.36 -30.24
N GLU A 175 -0.05 -24.67 -30.44
CA GLU A 175 0.37 -25.71 -29.49
C GLU A 175 1.86 -25.63 -29.11
N ASP A 176 2.71 -25.20 -30.05
CA ASP A 176 4.16 -25.04 -29.85
C ASP A 176 4.61 -23.58 -29.67
N ILE A 177 3.67 -22.64 -29.61
CA ILE A 177 3.96 -21.21 -29.56
C ILE A 177 3.89 -20.73 -28.10
N LYS A 178 5.01 -20.21 -27.62
CA LYS A 178 5.07 -19.43 -26.37
C LYS A 178 4.82 -17.97 -26.70
N PHE A 179 4.12 -17.27 -25.83
CA PHE A 179 3.85 -15.85 -25.95
C PHE A 179 4.61 -15.08 -24.88
N LEU A 180 5.15 -13.92 -25.24
CA LEU A 180 5.65 -12.91 -24.33
C LEU A 180 4.55 -11.88 -24.10
N VAL A 181 3.99 -11.86 -22.89
CA VAL A 181 3.02 -10.88 -22.45
C VAL A 181 3.76 -9.75 -21.76
N THR A 182 3.59 -8.52 -22.24
CA THR A 182 4.18 -7.31 -21.66
C THR A 182 3.07 -6.41 -21.13
N PHE A 183 2.99 -6.27 -19.82
CA PHE A 183 2.06 -5.39 -19.13
C PHE A 183 2.73 -4.05 -18.81
N HIS A 184 2.26 -2.97 -19.42
CA HIS A 184 2.73 -1.60 -19.20
C HIS A 184 1.96 -1.00 -18.03
N VAL A 185 2.57 -1.06 -16.85
CA VAL A 185 1.88 -0.79 -15.57
C VAL A 185 1.29 0.62 -15.52
N SER A 186 2.06 1.63 -15.94
CA SER A 186 1.61 3.03 -15.94
C SER A 186 0.56 3.37 -16.99
N LYS A 187 0.37 2.52 -17.99
CA LYS A 187 -0.56 2.73 -19.10
C LYS A 187 -1.78 1.83 -19.03
N GLU A 188 -1.81 0.89 -18.06
CA GLU A 188 -2.80 -0.19 -17.96
C GLU A 188 -3.01 -0.92 -19.29
N LYS A 189 -1.92 -1.10 -20.04
CA LYS A 189 -1.94 -1.68 -21.39
C LYS A 189 -1.17 -2.98 -21.44
N LEU A 190 -1.66 -3.89 -22.27
CA LEU A 190 -1.05 -5.19 -22.47
C LEU A 190 -0.73 -5.41 -23.96
N ASP A 191 0.51 -5.82 -24.20
CA ASP A 191 1.01 -6.28 -25.49
C ASP A 191 1.31 -7.77 -25.40
N ILE A 192 0.98 -8.53 -26.44
CA ILE A 192 1.32 -9.95 -26.59
C ILE A 192 2.11 -10.11 -27.86
N ALA A 193 3.26 -10.76 -27.79
CA ALA A 193 4.04 -11.16 -28.96
C ALA A 193 4.39 -12.65 -28.86
N GLU A 194 4.72 -13.28 -29.98
CA GLU A 194 5.37 -14.58 -29.97
C GLU A 194 6.73 -14.48 -29.27
N ALA A 195 7.07 -15.46 -28.43
CA ALA A 195 8.39 -15.57 -27.82
C ALA A 195 9.34 -16.28 -28.81
N VAL A 196 10.48 -15.66 -29.11
CA VAL A 196 11.46 -16.23 -30.04
C VAL A 196 12.12 -17.46 -29.42
N LYS A 197 12.40 -18.51 -30.22
CA LYS A 197 13.10 -19.75 -29.81
C LYS A 197 14.60 -19.55 -29.43
N GLY A 198 15.03 -18.33 -29.13
CA GLY A 198 16.41 -17.95 -28.83
C GLY A 198 16.56 -17.31 -27.44
N PRO A 199 17.24 -16.16 -27.29
CA PRO A 199 17.40 -15.52 -25.99
C PRO A 199 16.03 -15.28 -25.31
N LYS A 200 15.93 -15.70 -24.04
CA LYS A 200 14.71 -15.51 -23.24
C LYS A 200 14.35 -14.02 -23.23
N TRP A 201 13.05 -13.71 -23.32
CA TRP A 201 12.47 -12.35 -23.22
C TRP A 201 12.58 -11.44 -24.45
N CYS A 202 12.93 -11.98 -25.62
CA CYS A 202 12.92 -11.24 -26.87
C CYS A 202 11.54 -11.28 -27.57
N LEU A 203 11.12 -10.12 -28.07
CA LEU A 203 9.89 -9.95 -28.85
C LEU A 203 10.06 -10.61 -30.23
N GLY A 204 9.18 -11.57 -30.55
CA GLY A 204 8.97 -12.08 -31.90
C GLY A 204 7.91 -11.25 -32.63
N ARG A 205 7.05 -11.94 -33.39
CA ARG A 205 5.94 -11.27 -34.10
C ARG A 205 4.90 -10.76 -33.10
N THR A 206 4.47 -9.52 -33.26
CA THR A 206 3.37 -8.96 -32.47
C THR A 206 2.10 -9.77 -32.73
N PHE A 207 1.49 -10.26 -31.66
CA PHE A 207 0.22 -10.97 -31.70
C PHE A 207 -0.93 -10.01 -31.38
N LEU A 208 -0.85 -9.29 -30.26
CA LEU A 208 -1.79 -8.24 -29.86
C LEU A 208 -1.03 -7.03 -29.30
N LYS A 209 -1.57 -5.83 -29.46
CA LYS A 209 -0.92 -4.59 -29.01
C LYS A 209 -1.92 -3.59 -28.44
N GLY A 210 -1.56 -2.98 -27.32
CA GLY A 210 -2.27 -1.86 -26.73
C GLY A 210 -3.63 -2.24 -26.14
N ILE A 211 -3.81 -3.49 -25.72
CA ILE A 211 -5.04 -3.95 -25.08
C ILE A 211 -5.19 -3.18 -23.78
N ASN A 212 -6.31 -2.47 -23.62
CA ASN A 212 -6.60 -1.78 -22.37
C ASN A 212 -7.17 -2.79 -21.35
N CYS A 213 -6.46 -2.98 -20.24
CA CYS A 213 -6.82 -3.95 -19.21
C CYS A 213 -8.01 -3.49 -18.35
N SER A 214 -8.31 -2.19 -18.26
CA SER A 214 -9.46 -1.68 -17.47
C SER A 214 -10.82 -1.99 -18.08
N ARG A 215 -10.86 -2.54 -19.31
CA ARG A 215 -12.11 -2.92 -20.00
C ARG A 215 -12.55 -4.36 -19.79
N TYR A 216 -11.73 -5.18 -19.13
CA TYR A 216 -12.05 -6.57 -18.85
C TYR A 216 -12.29 -6.74 -17.34
N GLY A 217 -13.42 -6.22 -16.87
CA GLY A 217 -13.96 -6.64 -15.59
C GLY A 217 -14.45 -8.07 -15.73
N LEU A 218 -13.97 -8.97 -14.88
CA LEU A 218 -14.57 -10.28 -14.71
C LEU A 218 -16.01 -10.06 -14.26
N VAL A 219 -16.97 -10.32 -15.14
CA VAL A 219 -18.32 -10.70 -14.72
C VAL A 219 -18.16 -12.12 -14.19
N LEU A 220 -17.87 -12.23 -12.89
CA LEU A 220 -18.04 -13.46 -12.13
C LEU A 220 -19.47 -13.51 -11.59
#